data_AF-A0A7S1KNT6-F1
#
_entry.id   AF-A0A7S1KNT6-F1
#
_cell.length_a   1.000
_cell.length_b   1.000
_cell.length_c   1.000
_cell.angle_alpha   90.00
_cell.angle_beta   90.00
_cell.angle_gamma   90.00
#
_symmetry.space_group_name_H-M   'P 1'
#
loop_
_entity.id
_entity.type
_entity.pdbx_description
1 polymer ?
#
loop_
_entity_poly.entity_id
_entity_poly.type
_entity_poly.pdbx_seq_one_letter_code
_entity_poly.pdbx_strand_id
1 'polypeptide(L)'
;TMSSHISSPLDHPSLPTLSLTYPSASQSHHRPATLNRRLKILNLHLFPKRTYRIGSQGESAMRAGKSSRKELRHQQDASFLSVDNTLDYLSSPPSPLTQKLHSMSKQHSLILKNYTNGIVSTPSVPCDGSIIKNNASGGKSASTKLETHTQEQFHNWAQIHSCTAEKTFYPSTESQIIKIVKKAKKYNKKLKVCGSGHSPSDIAMCDSKEDWMVHLSKYTGITKIDKNLVQIKGGTTLNEVNAFLEKKGKCLSSLGSISEQTISGAISTGTHGTGISYGNLCSMVEMMRIVDASGHIRVAKKGDELWSAAVCGLGAVGIICEVTFLVEPLFKLYAIQKPMPLDHVLGNLNDLINSAEHYRFWWFPHTNNCISWSANRVGMQTKSSKDIQSLFENFYENMKDKWIGYHLFEFTLYLGRHFPSLVPTINRFYYYALFSEAKSHVDTSFRVFNFDCRFKQYVNEWAIPIERTKEALLKLKQIIKEEDFKVHLPVEVRFVKRDNIWMSPSYDRDVCYIGIIMYRPYGTDVPYEKYFDAFEKLMVSLDGRPHWAKEFSLKKEDFEKMYPKFHDFNRVRKKMDPNGMFMNKYLRRALGDE
;
A
#
# COMPACT_ATOMS: atom_id res chain seq x y z
N THR A 1 -14.06 -36.80 -49.96
CA THR A 1 -15.51 -37.09 -50.03
C THR A 1 -16.28 -35.82 -49.71
N MET A 2 -17.52 -35.71 -50.20
CA MET A 2 -18.50 -34.63 -49.96
C MET A 2 -18.89 -34.49 -48.46
N SER A 3 -19.51 -33.40 -47.96
CA SER A 3 -19.86 -32.07 -48.51
C SER A 3 -20.03 -31.06 -47.36
N SER A 4 -20.04 -29.76 -47.66
CA SER A 4 -20.60 -28.68 -46.81
C SER A 4 -22.14 -28.68 -46.75
N HIS A 5 -22.71 -27.96 -45.78
CA HIS A 5 -23.87 -27.01 -45.82
C HIS A 5 -24.52 -26.95 -44.41
N ILE A 6 -25.27 -25.92 -43.94
CA ILE A 6 -25.33 -24.44 -44.05
C ILE A 6 -26.72 -24.05 -43.46
N SER A 7 -26.76 -23.29 -42.35
CA SER A 7 -27.90 -22.44 -41.88
C SER A 7 -29.28 -23.13 -41.61
N SER A 8 -30.29 -22.52 -40.96
CA SER A 8 -30.55 -21.14 -40.48
C SER A 8 -31.42 -21.17 -39.16
N PRO A 9 -32.17 -20.14 -38.67
CA PRO A 9 -32.34 -19.90 -37.22
C PRO A 9 -33.80 -19.97 -36.67
N LEU A 10 -34.12 -19.13 -35.66
CA LEU A 10 -35.32 -19.03 -34.77
C LEU A 10 -35.14 -19.85 -33.45
N ASP A 11 -35.51 -19.37 -32.24
CA ASP A 11 -36.25 -18.16 -31.82
C ASP A 11 -35.61 -17.44 -30.60
N HIS A 12 -36.01 -16.18 -30.35
CA HIS A 12 -35.69 -15.40 -29.14
C HIS A 12 -36.86 -15.37 -28.14
N PRO A 13 -36.64 -15.65 -26.83
CA PRO A 13 -37.57 -15.25 -25.78
C PRO A 13 -37.34 -13.80 -25.36
N SER A 14 -38.41 -13.04 -25.14
CA SER A 14 -38.42 -11.60 -24.86
C SER A 14 -38.40 -11.26 -23.36
N LEU A 15 -37.85 -10.07 -23.03
CA LEU A 15 -37.85 -9.50 -21.68
C LEU A 15 -39.17 -8.75 -21.40
N PRO A 16 -39.74 -8.84 -20.18
CA PRO A 16 -40.93 -8.08 -19.80
C PRO A 16 -40.60 -6.62 -19.48
N THR A 17 -41.36 -5.69 -20.06
CA THR A 17 -41.33 -4.26 -19.72
C THR A 17 -42.19 -3.97 -18.48
N LEU A 18 -41.62 -3.26 -17.50
CA LEU A 18 -42.35 -2.72 -16.35
C LEU A 18 -42.52 -1.21 -16.50
N SER A 19 -43.73 -0.78 -16.85
CA SER A 19 -44.13 0.63 -16.83
C SER A 19 -44.70 0.99 -15.46
N LEU A 20 -44.20 2.08 -14.87
CA LEU A 20 -44.78 2.70 -13.67
C LEU A 20 -45.32 4.08 -14.04
N THR A 21 -46.63 4.24 -13.89
CA THR A 21 -47.36 5.48 -14.16
C THR A 21 -47.36 6.40 -12.95
N TYR A 22 -47.11 7.70 -13.18
CA TYR A 22 -47.36 8.74 -12.18
C TYR A 22 -48.85 9.11 -12.13
N PRO A 23 -49.47 9.21 -10.94
CA PRO A 23 -50.63 10.04 -10.71
C PRO A 23 -50.21 11.44 -10.23
N SER A 24 -50.90 12.48 -10.72
CA SER A 24 -50.80 13.85 -10.22
C SER A 24 -52.17 14.31 -9.69
N ALA A 25 -52.21 14.99 -8.55
CA ALA A 25 -53.32 15.89 -8.18
C ALA A 25 -53.03 16.77 -6.96
N SER A 26 -53.50 18.01 -7.07
CA SER A 26 -54.02 18.90 -6.00
C SER A 26 -53.13 19.40 -4.85
N GLN A 27 -53.52 20.59 -4.39
CA GLN A 27 -52.93 21.35 -3.28
C GLN A 27 -53.87 21.30 -2.06
N SER A 28 -53.33 21.53 -0.86
CA SER A 28 -54.10 22.22 0.20
C SER A 28 -53.14 23.00 1.11
N HIS A 29 -53.63 24.10 1.68
CA HIS A 29 -52.87 24.93 2.62
C HIS A 29 -52.97 24.37 4.05
N HIS A 30 -51.94 24.59 4.88
CA HIS A 30 -52.10 25.36 6.12
C HIS A 30 -50.76 25.78 6.75
N ARG A 31 -50.67 27.05 7.19
CA ARG A 31 -49.85 27.49 8.34
C ARG A 31 -50.80 27.59 9.55
N PRO A 32 -50.34 27.33 10.80
CA PRO A 32 -49.66 28.34 11.65
C PRO A 32 -48.42 27.75 12.39
N ALA A 33 -47.64 28.44 13.24
CA ALA A 33 -47.38 29.88 13.45
C ALA A 33 -46.02 30.04 14.19
N THR A 34 -45.58 31.29 14.38
CA THR A 34 -44.35 31.69 15.09
C THR A 34 -44.37 31.44 16.60
N LEU A 35 -43.20 31.21 17.22
CA LEU A 35 -42.90 31.76 18.54
C LEU A 35 -41.45 32.24 18.65
N ASN A 36 -41.25 33.40 19.31
CA ASN A 36 -39.94 34.01 19.56
C ASN A 36 -39.39 33.62 20.94
N ARG A 37 -38.05 33.57 21.09
CA ARG A 37 -37.37 34.22 22.23
C ARG A 37 -35.87 34.49 22.01
N ARG A 38 -35.47 35.74 22.33
CA ARG A 38 -34.10 36.24 22.59
C ARG A 38 -33.62 35.74 23.98
N LEU A 39 -32.44 35.97 24.56
CA LEU A 39 -31.17 36.75 24.36
C LEU A 39 -30.05 35.86 25.00
N LYS A 40 -28.72 36.05 24.90
CA LYS A 40 -27.79 37.14 24.50
C LYS A 40 -26.80 36.57 23.44
N ILE A 41 -25.75 37.21 22.86
CA ILE A 41 -24.85 38.37 23.11
C ILE A 41 -23.80 38.22 24.22
N LEU A 42 -22.55 38.00 23.81
CA LEU A 42 -21.37 38.60 24.46
C LEU A 42 -20.35 38.99 23.37
N ASN A 43 -19.77 40.19 23.46
CA ASN A 43 -18.74 40.68 22.54
C ASN A 43 -17.35 40.36 23.05
N LEU A 44 -16.40 40.15 22.14
CA LEU A 44 -15.00 40.56 22.31
C LEU A 44 -14.34 40.76 20.94
N HIS A 45 -13.92 41.99 20.65
CA HIS A 45 -13.14 42.37 19.48
C HIS A 45 -11.71 42.69 19.93
N LEU A 46 -10.70 42.10 19.30
CA LEU A 46 -9.36 42.70 19.22
C LEU A 46 -8.77 42.58 17.80
N PHE A 47 -8.15 43.68 17.40
CA PHE A 47 -7.66 44.10 16.08
C PHE A 47 -6.39 43.34 15.60
N PRO A 48 -5.86 43.61 14.38
CA PRO A 48 -6.51 43.96 13.11
C PRO A 48 -5.93 43.18 11.88
N LYS A 49 -6.59 43.31 10.71
CA LYS A 49 -5.95 43.02 9.40
C LYS A 49 -5.12 44.24 8.95
N ARG A 50 -3.90 44.02 8.43
CA ARG A 50 -3.18 45.02 7.62
C ARG A 50 -3.54 44.87 6.15
N THR A 51 -4.20 45.87 5.58
CA THR A 51 -4.27 46.09 4.13
C THR A 51 -3.23 47.14 3.73
N TYR A 52 -2.38 46.83 2.75
CA TYR A 52 -1.62 47.86 2.03
C TYR A 52 -2.35 48.23 0.74
N ARG A 53 -2.35 49.53 0.42
CA ARG A 53 -3.03 50.12 -0.74
C ARG A 53 -2.02 50.39 -1.84
N ILE A 54 -2.50 50.41 -3.09
CA ILE A 54 -1.71 50.63 -4.30
C ILE A 54 -1.09 52.04 -4.29
N GLY A 55 0.16 52.14 -4.74
CA GLY A 55 0.79 53.39 -5.21
C GLY A 55 1.28 53.19 -6.65
N SER A 56 1.18 54.22 -7.49
CA SER A 56 1.28 54.07 -8.95
C SER A 56 1.96 55.25 -9.66
N GLN A 57 3.19 55.02 -10.15
CA GLN A 57 3.86 55.66 -11.29
C GLN A 57 4.70 54.53 -11.97
N GLY A 58 4.92 54.46 -13.29
CA GLY A 58 5.74 55.38 -14.10
C GLY A 58 7.21 54.93 -14.02
N GLU A 59 7.96 54.60 -15.09
CA GLU A 59 7.71 54.65 -16.55
C GLU A 59 8.46 53.51 -17.29
N SER A 60 8.38 53.49 -18.63
CA SER A 60 9.03 52.49 -19.51
C SER A 60 10.40 52.92 -20.04
N ALA A 61 11.38 52.02 -20.09
CA ALA A 61 12.61 52.20 -20.87
C ALA A 61 13.21 50.85 -21.36
N MET A 62 13.99 50.88 -22.45
CA MET A 62 14.55 49.70 -23.12
C MET A 62 16.10 49.75 -23.26
N ARG A 63 16.70 48.56 -23.29
CA ARG A 63 17.93 48.15 -24.04
C ARG A 63 19.35 48.67 -23.66
N ALA A 64 20.22 47.67 -23.50
CA ALA A 64 21.58 47.54 -24.09
C ALA A 64 22.82 48.21 -23.45
N GLY A 65 24.02 47.66 -23.79
CA GLY A 65 25.35 48.06 -23.28
C GLY A 65 25.81 47.18 -22.10
N LYS A 66 26.57 46.08 -22.21
CA LYS A 66 27.92 45.79 -22.80
C LYS A 66 29.09 46.56 -22.16
N SER A 67 30.14 45.80 -21.79
CA SER A 67 31.51 46.20 -21.44
C SER A 67 31.72 46.95 -20.09
N SER A 68 32.84 46.75 -19.37
CA SER A 68 33.85 45.67 -19.46
C SER A 68 34.71 45.56 -18.19
N ARG A 69 35.48 44.46 -18.07
CA ARG A 69 36.88 44.35 -17.56
C ARG A 69 37.35 45.39 -16.52
N LYS A 70 37.93 45.03 -15.35
CA LYS A 70 39.18 44.24 -15.09
C LYS A 70 39.45 44.41 -13.55
N GLU A 71 40.33 43.73 -12.81
CA GLU A 71 41.19 42.52 -12.91
C GLU A 71 41.82 42.25 -11.50
N LEU A 72 42.40 41.06 -11.25
CA LEU A 72 43.38 40.76 -10.16
C LEU A 72 42.83 40.83 -8.70
N ARG A 73 43.34 40.10 -7.68
CA ARG A 73 44.08 38.81 -7.61
C ARG A 73 43.92 38.16 -6.21
N HIS A 74 44.36 36.91 -6.11
CA HIS A 74 45.01 36.20 -4.98
C HIS A 74 45.44 37.00 -3.72
N GLN A 75 45.56 36.43 -2.50
CA GLN A 75 45.41 35.05 -1.98
C GLN A 75 45.46 35.06 -0.42
N GLN A 76 44.90 34.01 0.23
CA GLN A 76 45.38 33.43 1.52
C GLN A 76 45.42 34.32 2.78
N ASP A 77 45.64 33.82 4.01
CA ASP A 77 45.19 32.59 4.70
C ASP A 77 45.34 32.84 6.22
N ALA A 78 44.60 32.11 7.07
CA ALA A 78 44.89 31.92 8.50
C ALA A 78 44.84 33.21 9.39
N SER A 79 44.85 33.16 10.74
CA SER A 79 44.40 32.15 11.73
C SER A 79 44.46 32.77 13.16
N PHE A 80 43.86 32.11 14.16
CA PHE A 80 43.98 32.43 15.61
C PHE A 80 43.38 33.81 16.03
N LEU A 81 43.09 34.10 17.32
CA LEU A 81 43.33 33.40 18.60
C LEU A 81 42.15 33.68 19.57
N SER A 82 42.02 32.89 20.64
CA SER A 82 41.07 33.06 21.77
C SER A 82 41.66 33.85 22.95
N VAL A 83 40.82 34.27 23.91
CA VAL A 83 41.05 34.20 25.38
C VAL A 83 39.76 34.59 26.13
N ASP A 84 39.60 34.08 27.37
CA ASP A 84 38.35 34.01 28.14
C ASP A 84 38.16 35.06 29.27
N ASN A 85 37.04 34.91 30.01
CA ASN A 85 36.72 35.42 31.36
C ASN A 85 36.36 36.93 31.49
N THR A 86 35.42 37.37 32.34
CA THR A 86 34.56 36.72 33.39
C THR A 86 33.20 37.51 33.48
N LEU A 87 32.24 37.42 34.42
CA LEU A 87 32.07 36.83 35.78
C LEU A 87 30.56 36.54 36.03
N ASP A 88 30.20 36.02 37.21
CA ASP A 88 28.83 35.65 37.64
C ASP A 88 27.90 36.82 38.03
N TYR A 89 26.57 36.61 38.01
CA TYR A 89 25.76 36.49 39.25
C TYR A 89 24.28 36.08 39.02
N LEU A 90 23.61 35.74 40.14
CA LEU A 90 22.18 35.42 40.35
C LEU A 90 21.67 34.04 39.90
N SER A 91 21.42 33.19 40.90
CA SER A 91 20.75 31.89 40.80
C SER A 91 19.32 31.95 41.36
N SER A 92 18.45 31.08 40.87
CA SER A 92 17.09 30.86 41.40
C SER A 92 16.63 29.42 41.10
N PRO A 93 15.88 28.76 42.00
CA PRO A 93 15.54 27.35 41.85
C PRO A 93 14.57 27.12 40.66
N PRO A 94 14.80 26.08 39.83
CA PRO A 94 13.96 25.80 38.67
C PRO A 94 12.55 25.33 39.06
N SER A 95 11.54 25.82 38.35
CA SER A 95 10.13 25.52 38.60
C SER A 95 9.81 24.01 38.53
N PRO A 96 8.70 23.54 39.14
CA PRO A 96 8.29 22.13 39.05
C PRO A 96 8.10 21.64 37.59
N LEU A 97 7.68 22.52 36.68
CA LEU A 97 7.57 22.22 35.25
C LEU A 97 8.96 22.01 34.63
N THR A 98 9.92 22.87 34.97
CA THR A 98 11.32 22.78 34.54
C THR A 98 11.97 21.49 35.06
N GLN A 99 11.75 21.12 36.33
CA GLN A 99 12.26 19.87 36.90
C GLN A 99 11.65 18.64 36.22
N LYS A 100 10.36 18.66 35.88
CA LYS A 100 9.66 17.58 35.16
C LYS A 100 10.15 17.44 33.71
N LEU A 101 10.45 18.55 33.03
CA LEU A 101 11.13 18.53 31.72
C LEU A 101 12.56 17.99 31.84
N HIS A 102 13.28 18.29 32.93
CA HIS A 102 14.63 17.79 33.16
C HIS A 102 14.67 16.28 33.48
N SER A 103 13.69 15.75 34.21
CA SER A 103 13.58 14.30 34.44
C SER A 103 13.21 13.57 33.14
N MET A 104 12.25 14.09 32.35
CA MET A 104 11.93 13.56 31.03
C MET A 104 13.15 13.61 30.08
N SER A 105 13.95 14.67 30.09
CA SER A 105 15.20 14.78 29.32
C SER A 105 16.24 13.73 29.74
N LYS A 106 16.46 13.54 31.05
CA LYS A 106 17.35 12.47 31.55
C LYS A 106 16.85 11.08 31.18
N GLN A 107 15.54 10.84 31.25
CA GLN A 107 14.93 9.57 30.85
C GLN A 107 15.08 9.33 29.33
N HIS A 108 14.91 10.37 28.51
CA HIS A 108 15.14 10.32 27.06
C HIS A 108 16.62 10.06 26.72
N SER A 109 17.57 10.68 27.45
CA SER A 109 19.00 10.41 27.31
C SER A 109 19.38 8.98 27.69
N LEU A 110 18.75 8.41 28.73
CA LEU A 110 18.94 7.02 29.13
C LEU A 110 18.35 6.04 28.11
N ILE A 111 17.17 6.34 27.56
CA ILE A 111 16.57 5.59 26.46
C ILE A 111 17.49 5.61 25.23
N LEU A 112 18.01 6.78 24.82
CA LEU A 112 18.95 6.89 23.71
C LEU A 112 20.23 6.09 23.94
N LYS A 113 20.84 6.13 25.14
CA LYS A 113 22.04 5.33 25.47
C LYS A 113 21.78 3.82 25.43
N ASN A 114 20.61 3.38 25.89
CA ASN A 114 20.23 1.97 25.82
C ASN A 114 19.92 1.57 24.36
N TYR A 115 19.40 2.49 23.53
CA TYR A 115 19.19 2.27 22.11
C TYR A 115 20.51 2.14 21.35
N THR A 116 21.50 3.03 21.58
CA THR A 116 22.82 2.94 20.92
C THR A 116 23.58 1.67 21.27
N ASN A 117 23.40 1.14 22.49
CA ASN A 117 24.09 -0.07 22.94
C ASN A 117 23.34 -1.36 22.57
N GLY A 118 22.09 -1.27 22.09
CA GLY A 118 21.24 -2.41 21.73
C GLY A 118 21.16 -2.72 20.23
N ILE A 119 21.74 -1.90 19.36
CA ILE A 119 21.67 -2.09 17.90
C ILE A 119 22.69 -3.16 17.45
N VAL A 120 22.20 -4.41 17.38
CA VAL A 120 22.68 -5.33 16.34
C VAL A 120 22.19 -4.78 15.01
N SER A 121 23.11 -4.46 14.11
CA SER A 121 22.82 -3.72 12.88
C SER A 121 22.02 -4.52 11.86
N THR A 122 20.70 -4.29 11.81
CA THR A 122 19.89 -4.63 10.63
C THR A 122 20.38 -3.79 9.45
N PRO A 123 20.90 -4.38 8.36
CA PRO A 123 21.49 -3.62 7.26
C PRO A 123 20.41 -2.94 6.43
N SER A 124 20.21 -1.64 6.65
CA SER A 124 19.53 -0.77 5.68
C SER A 124 20.38 -0.70 4.40
N VAL A 125 19.93 -1.34 3.32
CA VAL A 125 20.61 -1.29 2.03
C VAL A 125 20.54 0.16 1.49
N PRO A 126 21.68 0.86 1.30
CA PRO A 126 21.65 2.20 0.72
C PRO A 126 21.39 2.10 -0.79
N CYS A 127 20.48 2.93 -1.30
CA CYS A 127 20.35 3.14 -2.74
C CYS A 127 21.48 4.05 -3.24
N ASP A 128 22.67 3.51 -3.42
CA ASP A 128 23.81 4.20 -4.05
C ASP A 128 24.40 3.39 -5.21
N GLY A 129 24.72 4.08 -6.30
CA GLY A 129 24.97 3.52 -7.64
C GLY A 129 26.36 2.88 -7.83
N SER A 130 26.97 2.36 -6.77
CA SER A 130 28.33 1.81 -6.85
C SER A 130 28.37 0.50 -7.64
N ILE A 131 29.18 0.49 -8.70
CA ILE A 131 29.29 -0.66 -9.62
C ILE A 131 30.02 -1.81 -8.94
N ILE A 132 29.29 -2.89 -8.63
CA ILE A 132 29.91 -4.19 -8.32
C ILE A 132 30.64 -4.63 -9.59
N LYS A 133 31.98 -4.57 -9.56
CA LYS A 133 32.81 -5.08 -10.65
C LYS A 133 32.62 -6.60 -10.77
N ASN A 134 32.14 -7.03 -11.93
CA ASN A 134 32.06 -8.45 -12.27
C ASN A 134 33.47 -9.04 -12.43
N ASN A 135 34.01 -9.66 -11.38
CA ASN A 135 35.12 -10.59 -11.52
C ASN A 135 34.60 -11.87 -12.19
N ALA A 136 34.72 -11.92 -13.52
CA ALA A 136 34.27 -13.03 -14.35
C ALA A 136 35.26 -14.22 -14.31
N SER A 137 35.39 -14.88 -13.16
CA SER A 137 36.02 -16.20 -13.05
C SER A 137 35.63 -16.90 -11.73
N GLY A 138 35.36 -18.21 -11.80
CA GLY A 138 35.00 -19.04 -10.63
C GLY A 138 33.50 -19.27 -10.45
N GLY A 139 32.96 -20.30 -11.12
CA GLY A 139 31.59 -20.76 -10.91
C GLY A 139 31.40 -21.39 -9.53
N LYS A 140 30.79 -20.66 -8.58
CA LYS A 140 30.45 -21.20 -7.26
C LYS A 140 29.27 -22.17 -7.39
N SER A 141 29.52 -23.44 -7.11
CA SER A 141 28.49 -24.48 -7.05
C SER A 141 27.40 -24.10 -6.04
N ALA A 142 26.13 -24.13 -6.46
CA ALA A 142 25.01 -23.88 -5.58
C ALA A 142 24.87 -25.04 -4.58
N SER A 143 24.81 -24.73 -3.28
CA SER A 143 24.63 -25.75 -2.24
C SER A 143 23.35 -26.55 -2.48
N THR A 144 23.52 -27.84 -2.76
CA THR A 144 22.41 -28.80 -2.97
C THR A 144 21.75 -29.23 -1.66
N LYS A 145 22.39 -28.95 -0.52
CA LYS A 145 21.86 -29.20 0.82
C LYS A 145 20.71 -28.23 1.11
N LEU A 146 19.53 -28.77 1.42
CA LEU A 146 18.41 -27.99 1.92
C LEU A 146 18.80 -27.31 3.23
N GLU A 147 18.68 -25.99 3.28
CA GLU A 147 18.87 -25.20 4.49
C GLU A 147 17.64 -25.29 5.39
N THR A 148 17.87 -25.39 6.69
CA THR A 148 16.82 -25.54 7.70
C THR A 148 17.29 -24.93 9.00
N HIS A 149 16.50 -24.02 9.55
CA HIS A 149 16.69 -23.42 10.87
C HIS A 149 15.66 -24.00 11.83
N THR A 150 15.97 -24.02 13.13
CA THR A 150 15.13 -24.66 14.16
C THR A 150 14.70 -23.61 15.18
N GLN A 151 13.42 -23.55 15.55
CA GLN A 151 12.88 -22.53 16.47
C GLN A 151 13.16 -21.07 16.06
N GLU A 152 13.23 -20.81 14.75
CA GLU A 152 13.37 -19.46 14.20
C GLU A 152 12.07 -18.65 14.40
N GLN A 153 12.20 -17.38 14.77
CA GLN A 153 11.06 -16.47 14.97
C GLN A 153 10.82 -15.61 13.73
N PHE A 154 9.66 -15.80 13.11
CA PHE A 154 9.18 -14.99 12.00
C PHE A 154 8.34 -13.81 12.50
N HIS A 155 8.51 -12.64 11.89
CA HIS A 155 7.71 -11.43 12.14
C HIS A 155 7.17 -10.89 10.81
N ASN A 156 5.97 -10.30 10.82
CA ASN A 156 5.53 -9.50 9.67
C ASN A 156 6.23 -8.12 9.66
N TRP A 157 6.25 -7.45 8.49
CA TRP A 157 6.95 -6.18 8.27
C TRP A 157 6.52 -5.09 9.27
N ALA A 158 5.22 -5.04 9.57
CA ALA A 158 4.66 -4.09 10.52
C ALA A 158 5.04 -4.40 11.98
N GLN A 159 5.58 -5.60 12.26
CA GLN A 159 5.85 -6.19 13.58
C GLN A 159 4.62 -6.22 14.50
N ILE A 160 3.44 -6.51 13.93
CA ILE A 160 2.18 -6.70 14.67
C ILE A 160 2.06 -8.18 15.06
N HIS A 161 2.32 -9.08 14.10
CA HIS A 161 2.21 -10.53 14.28
C HIS A 161 3.58 -11.20 14.19
N SER A 162 3.81 -12.19 15.05
CA SER A 162 5.00 -13.05 15.01
C SER A 162 4.65 -14.49 15.39
N CYS A 163 5.47 -15.44 14.95
CA CYS A 163 5.37 -16.85 15.32
C CYS A 163 6.75 -17.50 15.36
N THR A 164 6.84 -18.67 15.99
CA THR A 164 8.03 -19.53 15.99
C THR A 164 7.65 -20.88 15.42
N ALA A 165 8.33 -21.35 14.38
CA ALA A 165 8.12 -22.68 13.82
C ALA A 165 9.07 -23.72 14.45
N GLU A 166 8.71 -25.00 14.44
CA GLU A 166 9.62 -26.09 14.83
C GLU A 166 10.86 -26.05 13.91
N LYS A 167 10.60 -25.92 12.61
CA LYS A 167 11.60 -25.86 11.53
C LYS A 167 11.16 -24.89 10.45
N THR A 168 12.05 -23.97 10.07
CA THR A 168 11.91 -23.14 8.86
C THR A 168 12.82 -23.70 7.78
N PHE A 169 12.27 -23.95 6.60
CA PHE A 169 12.99 -24.46 5.44
C PHE A 169 13.19 -23.37 4.41
N TYR A 170 14.42 -23.28 3.88
CA TYR A 170 14.79 -22.33 2.82
C TYR A 170 15.18 -23.10 1.55
N PRO A 171 14.21 -23.62 0.78
CA PRO A 171 14.49 -24.39 -0.42
C PRO A 171 15.05 -23.50 -1.55
N SER A 172 15.97 -24.06 -2.33
CA SER A 172 16.52 -23.47 -3.55
C SER A 172 16.04 -24.15 -4.84
N THR A 173 15.29 -25.25 -4.73
CA THR A 173 14.80 -26.07 -5.85
C THR A 173 13.39 -26.64 -5.58
N GLU A 174 12.61 -26.85 -6.65
CA GLU A 174 11.27 -27.45 -6.57
C GLU A 174 11.30 -28.85 -5.93
N SER A 175 12.33 -29.65 -6.23
CA SER A 175 12.57 -30.97 -5.61
C SER A 175 12.74 -30.90 -4.10
N GLN A 176 13.31 -29.82 -3.55
CA GLN A 176 13.38 -29.61 -2.11
C GLN A 176 12.01 -29.22 -1.53
N ILE A 177 11.20 -28.40 -2.22
CA ILE A 177 9.82 -28.08 -1.81
C ILE A 177 8.99 -29.36 -1.69
N ILE A 178 9.02 -30.21 -2.73
CA ILE A 178 8.35 -31.52 -2.74
C ILE A 178 8.85 -32.41 -1.59
N LYS A 179 10.15 -32.42 -1.30
CA LYS A 179 10.75 -33.19 -0.21
C LYS A 179 10.31 -32.68 1.18
N ILE A 180 10.07 -31.38 1.34
CA ILE A 180 9.53 -30.81 2.59
C ILE A 180 8.07 -31.22 2.75
N VAL A 181 7.21 -31.05 1.74
CA VAL A 181 5.79 -31.42 1.80
C VAL A 181 5.60 -32.92 2.07
N LYS A 182 6.36 -33.79 1.38
CA LYS A 182 6.30 -35.25 1.62
C LYS A 182 6.78 -35.64 3.03
N LYS A 183 7.74 -34.90 3.61
CA LYS A 183 8.10 -35.05 5.03
C LYS A 183 7.00 -34.55 5.95
N ALA A 184 6.42 -33.37 5.70
CA ALA A 184 5.36 -32.81 6.52
C ALA A 184 4.15 -33.77 6.59
N LYS A 185 3.75 -34.34 5.45
CA LYS A 185 2.75 -35.42 5.40
C LYS A 185 3.14 -36.64 6.23
N LYS A 186 4.39 -37.12 6.15
CA LYS A 186 4.86 -38.28 6.93
C LYS A 186 4.82 -38.03 8.44
N TYR A 187 5.10 -36.82 8.90
CA TYR A 187 5.15 -36.46 10.32
C TYR A 187 3.88 -35.75 10.84
N ASN A 188 2.81 -35.75 10.05
CA ASN A 188 1.54 -35.04 10.33
C ASN A 188 1.70 -33.56 10.72
N LYS A 189 2.63 -32.85 10.07
CA LYS A 189 2.97 -31.46 10.36
C LYS A 189 2.16 -30.50 9.48
N LYS A 190 1.61 -29.45 10.09
CA LYS A 190 1.10 -28.28 9.35
C LYS A 190 2.28 -27.49 8.77
N LEU A 191 2.06 -26.81 7.65
CA LEU A 191 3.09 -26.15 6.87
C LEU A 191 2.61 -24.77 6.40
N LYS A 192 3.18 -23.69 6.94
CA LYS A 192 2.91 -22.32 6.47
C LYS A 192 3.98 -21.88 5.48
N VAL A 193 3.56 -21.39 4.30
CA VAL A 193 4.46 -20.76 3.33
C VAL A 193 4.57 -19.26 3.64
N CYS A 194 5.78 -18.70 3.60
CA CYS A 194 6.02 -17.28 3.77
C CYS A 194 6.93 -16.68 2.67
N GLY A 195 6.59 -15.46 2.28
CA GLY A 195 7.44 -14.53 1.53
C GLY A 195 7.96 -13.42 2.45
N SER A 196 8.15 -12.22 1.91
CA SER A 196 8.75 -11.05 2.58
C SER A 196 7.98 -10.45 3.78
N GLY A 197 6.96 -11.12 4.32
CA GLY A 197 6.23 -10.68 5.52
C GLY A 197 5.43 -9.37 5.40
N HIS A 198 5.26 -8.78 4.21
CA HIS A 198 4.63 -7.46 4.03
C HIS A 198 3.11 -7.39 4.28
N SER A 199 2.44 -8.51 4.54
CA SER A 199 1.02 -8.50 4.94
C SER A 199 0.91 -8.13 6.43
N PRO A 200 0.19 -7.06 6.81
CA PRO A 200 -0.01 -6.69 8.21
C PRO A 200 -0.86 -7.67 9.03
N SER A 201 -1.52 -8.67 8.44
CA SER A 201 -2.35 -9.66 9.16
C SER A 201 -1.61 -10.96 9.54
N ASP A 202 -2.32 -11.86 10.23
CA ASP A 202 -1.87 -13.18 10.69
C ASP A 202 -1.81 -14.27 9.59
N ILE A 203 -2.11 -13.94 8.32
CA ILE A 203 -2.15 -14.90 7.21
C ILE A 203 -0.86 -15.72 7.04
N ALA A 204 0.31 -15.14 7.35
CA ALA A 204 1.62 -15.75 7.20
C ALA A 204 2.14 -16.47 8.46
N MET A 205 1.35 -16.56 9.54
CA MET A 205 1.77 -17.12 10.82
C MET A 205 1.54 -18.63 10.92
N CYS A 206 2.43 -19.32 11.63
CA CYS A 206 2.17 -20.65 12.20
C CYS A 206 1.25 -20.55 13.43
N ASP A 207 0.49 -21.61 13.71
CA ASP A 207 -0.43 -21.68 14.85
C ASP A 207 0.26 -22.16 16.14
N SER A 208 1.29 -23.02 15.97
CA SER A 208 2.01 -23.74 17.03
C SER A 208 3.53 -23.75 16.80
N LYS A 209 4.29 -23.89 17.89
CA LYS A 209 5.75 -24.16 17.85
C LYS A 209 6.11 -25.53 17.28
N GLU A 210 5.11 -26.36 17.00
CA GLU A 210 5.24 -27.65 16.32
C GLU A 210 5.05 -27.57 14.80
N ASP A 211 4.58 -26.45 14.26
CA ASP A 211 4.35 -26.30 12.83
C ASP A 211 5.66 -26.08 12.06
N TRP A 212 5.64 -26.35 10.76
CA TRP A 212 6.78 -26.10 9.88
C TRP A 212 6.53 -24.86 9.01
N MET A 213 7.59 -24.12 8.71
CA MET A 213 7.53 -22.95 7.83
C MET A 213 8.39 -23.17 6.58
N VAL A 214 7.92 -22.71 5.41
CA VAL A 214 8.68 -22.73 4.16
C VAL A 214 8.84 -21.30 3.66
N HIS A 215 10.06 -20.78 3.76
CA HIS A 215 10.38 -19.44 3.29
C HIS A 215 11.00 -19.50 1.90
N LEU A 216 10.29 -18.96 0.90
CA LEU A 216 10.67 -19.09 -0.52
C LEU A 216 11.83 -18.15 -0.95
N SER A 217 12.44 -17.39 -0.03
CA SER A 217 13.47 -16.38 -0.32
C SER A 217 14.78 -16.92 -0.94
N LYS A 218 14.98 -18.25 -1.02
CA LYS A 218 16.09 -18.88 -1.76
C LYS A 218 15.65 -19.59 -3.06
N TYR A 219 14.35 -19.62 -3.37
CA TYR A 219 13.79 -20.10 -4.64
C TYR A 219 13.32 -18.90 -5.48
N THR A 220 14.29 -18.10 -5.91
CA THR A 220 14.09 -16.88 -6.71
C THR A 220 14.68 -17.01 -8.12
N GLY A 221 14.29 -16.08 -8.99
CA GLY A 221 14.75 -15.95 -10.37
C GLY A 221 13.70 -16.30 -11.43
N ILE A 222 14.03 -15.96 -12.67
CA ILE A 222 13.17 -16.13 -13.85
C ILE A 222 13.68 -17.32 -14.68
N THR A 223 12.77 -18.24 -15.01
CA THR A 223 13.08 -19.54 -15.62
C THR A 223 12.90 -19.56 -17.14
N LYS A 224 11.95 -18.76 -17.67
CA LYS A 224 11.73 -18.60 -19.12
C LYS A 224 11.18 -17.21 -19.42
N ILE A 225 11.47 -16.70 -20.62
CA ILE A 225 10.73 -15.60 -21.24
C ILE A 225 10.40 -15.98 -22.69
N ASP A 226 9.17 -15.72 -23.12
CA ASP A 226 8.63 -16.13 -24.43
C ASP A 226 7.59 -15.11 -24.91
N LYS A 227 7.96 -14.31 -25.92
CA LYS A 227 7.17 -13.16 -26.41
C LYS A 227 6.72 -12.23 -25.27
N ASN A 228 5.47 -12.34 -24.83
CA ASN A 228 4.86 -11.54 -23.77
C ASN A 228 4.56 -12.36 -22.50
N LEU A 229 5.10 -13.57 -22.37
CA LEU A 229 5.00 -14.40 -21.17
C LEU A 229 6.36 -14.50 -20.47
N VAL A 230 6.39 -14.32 -19.16
CA VAL A 230 7.58 -14.52 -18.32
C VAL A 230 7.28 -15.52 -17.21
N GLN A 231 8.15 -16.49 -17.00
CA GLN A 231 8.03 -17.52 -15.96
C GLN A 231 8.96 -17.19 -14.80
N ILE A 232 8.38 -17.03 -13.62
CA ILE A 232 9.01 -16.46 -12.43
C ILE A 232 8.83 -17.44 -11.27
N LYS A 233 9.88 -17.74 -10.51
CA LYS A 233 9.74 -18.55 -9.28
C LYS A 233 9.07 -17.74 -8.18
N GLY A 234 8.19 -18.41 -7.42
CA GLY A 234 7.30 -17.81 -6.43
C GLY A 234 7.98 -17.04 -5.30
N GLY A 235 9.26 -17.30 -5.02
CA GLY A 235 10.05 -16.55 -4.04
C GLY A 235 10.55 -15.19 -4.52
N THR A 236 10.57 -14.94 -5.83
CA THR A 236 11.12 -13.72 -6.42
C THR A 236 10.27 -12.50 -6.04
N THR A 237 10.92 -11.40 -5.65
CA THR A 237 10.25 -10.13 -5.34
C THR A 237 9.82 -9.38 -6.59
N LEU A 238 8.78 -8.54 -6.49
CA LEU A 238 8.39 -7.66 -7.60
C LEU A 238 9.54 -6.70 -8.00
N ASN A 239 10.39 -6.28 -7.05
CA ASN A 239 11.60 -5.49 -7.32
C ASN A 239 12.58 -6.23 -8.25
N GLU A 240 12.92 -7.48 -7.94
CA GLU A 240 13.78 -8.32 -8.80
C GLU A 240 13.15 -8.55 -10.18
N VAL A 241 11.84 -8.76 -10.24
CA VAL A 241 11.08 -8.94 -11.50
C VAL A 241 11.13 -7.67 -12.34
N ASN A 242 10.83 -6.51 -11.76
CA ASN A 242 10.88 -5.21 -12.45
C ASN A 242 12.30 -4.92 -12.97
N ALA A 243 13.33 -5.12 -12.12
CA ALA A 243 14.73 -4.92 -12.50
C ALA A 243 15.25 -5.91 -13.56
N PHE A 244 14.62 -7.08 -13.73
CA PHE A 244 14.90 -7.98 -14.86
C PHE A 244 14.14 -7.56 -16.12
N LEU A 245 12.85 -7.24 -16.00
CA LEU A 245 11.99 -6.87 -17.13
C LEU A 245 12.45 -5.56 -17.79
N GLU A 246 12.88 -4.56 -17.00
CA GLU A 246 13.47 -3.30 -17.50
C GLU A 246 14.67 -3.59 -18.42
N LYS A 247 15.56 -4.52 -18.01
CA LYS A 247 16.72 -5.02 -18.80
C LYS A 247 16.33 -5.87 -20.03
N LYS A 248 15.06 -6.20 -20.19
CA LYS A 248 14.49 -6.90 -21.36
C LYS A 248 13.52 -6.03 -22.16
N GLY A 249 13.48 -4.72 -21.90
CA GLY A 249 12.58 -3.79 -22.59
C GLY A 249 11.10 -4.09 -22.35
N LYS A 250 10.76 -4.59 -21.15
CA LYS A 250 9.42 -5.04 -20.75
C LYS A 250 9.03 -4.52 -19.36
N CYS A 251 7.74 -4.61 -19.03
CA CYS A 251 7.23 -4.37 -17.67
C CYS A 251 5.85 -5.04 -17.45
N LEU A 252 5.32 -4.90 -16.23
CA LEU A 252 3.94 -5.28 -15.87
C LEU A 252 3.00 -4.08 -16.06
N SER A 253 1.77 -4.32 -16.49
CA SER A 253 0.81 -3.28 -16.90
C SER A 253 0.28 -2.41 -15.75
N SER A 254 0.21 -2.95 -14.55
CA SER A 254 -0.18 -2.24 -13.33
C SER A 254 0.45 -2.91 -12.11
N LEU A 255 0.82 -2.13 -11.10
CA LEU A 255 1.47 -2.63 -9.88
C LEU A 255 0.87 -1.98 -8.63
N GLY A 256 0.84 -2.74 -7.53
CA GLY A 256 0.68 -2.19 -6.20
C GLY A 256 1.93 -1.43 -5.78
N SER A 257 1.80 -0.50 -4.82
CA SER A 257 2.89 0.45 -4.52
C SER A 257 4.07 -0.11 -3.70
N ILE A 258 3.99 -1.36 -3.25
CA ILE A 258 5.07 -2.09 -2.56
C ILE A 258 5.62 -3.17 -3.51
N SER A 259 6.92 -3.18 -3.78
CA SER A 259 7.56 -4.18 -4.68
C SER A 259 8.53 -5.14 -3.97
N GLU A 260 8.64 -5.00 -2.66
CA GLU A 260 9.36 -5.89 -1.75
C GLU A 260 8.63 -7.22 -1.57
N GLN A 261 7.34 -7.29 -1.96
CA GLN A 261 6.50 -8.50 -1.91
C GLN A 261 7.03 -9.59 -2.86
N THR A 262 7.04 -10.85 -2.41
CA THR A 262 7.24 -11.99 -3.32
C THR A 262 6.03 -12.16 -4.23
N ILE A 263 6.25 -12.54 -5.49
CA ILE A 263 5.16 -12.69 -6.47
C ILE A 263 4.08 -13.70 -6.02
N SER A 264 4.46 -14.79 -5.33
CA SER A 264 3.50 -15.76 -4.80
C SER A 264 2.60 -15.17 -3.73
N GLY A 265 3.13 -14.36 -2.81
CA GLY A 265 2.37 -13.71 -1.74
C GLY A 265 1.48 -12.58 -2.26
N ALA A 266 1.99 -11.81 -3.24
CA ALA A 266 1.26 -10.72 -3.87
C ALA A 266 0.01 -11.22 -4.61
N ILE A 267 0.11 -12.29 -5.40
CA ILE A 267 -1.09 -12.86 -6.06
C ILE A 267 -2.00 -13.58 -5.04
N SER A 268 -1.44 -14.37 -4.12
CA SER A 268 -2.22 -15.11 -3.11
C SER A 268 -3.14 -14.24 -2.27
N THR A 269 -2.85 -12.93 -2.13
CA THR A 269 -3.64 -11.98 -1.34
C THR A 269 -4.36 -10.91 -2.16
N GLY A 270 -4.25 -10.96 -3.49
CA GLY A 270 -4.97 -10.05 -4.40
C GLY A 270 -4.35 -8.66 -4.54
N THR A 271 -3.03 -8.51 -4.40
CA THR A 271 -2.32 -7.22 -4.57
C THR A 271 -2.74 -6.54 -5.87
N HIS A 272 -3.05 -5.24 -5.79
CA HIS A 272 -3.62 -4.47 -6.89
C HIS A 272 -3.00 -3.07 -6.97
N GLY A 273 -2.98 -2.50 -8.19
CA GLY A 273 -2.56 -1.12 -8.44
C GLY A 273 -3.73 -0.14 -8.36
N THR A 274 -3.89 0.64 -9.43
CA THR A 274 -5.06 1.50 -9.64
C THR A 274 -5.28 1.78 -11.14
N GLY A 275 -6.51 2.10 -11.53
CA GLY A 275 -6.92 2.47 -12.89
C GLY A 275 -8.16 1.69 -13.33
N ILE A 276 -9.20 2.39 -13.80
CA ILE A 276 -10.53 1.80 -14.09
C ILE A 276 -10.51 0.75 -15.21
N SER A 277 -9.48 0.77 -16.06
CA SER A 277 -9.26 -0.24 -17.11
C SER A 277 -8.46 -1.46 -16.66
N TYR A 278 -7.89 -1.46 -15.44
CA TYR A 278 -6.91 -2.46 -14.98
C TYR A 278 -7.45 -3.30 -13.81
N GLY A 279 -7.30 -4.62 -13.92
CA GLY A 279 -7.53 -5.54 -12.81
C GLY A 279 -6.39 -5.51 -11.77
N ASN A 280 -6.52 -6.36 -10.74
CA ASN A 280 -5.43 -6.64 -9.80
C ASN A 280 -4.27 -7.42 -10.48
N LEU A 281 -3.16 -7.62 -9.75
CA LEU A 281 -1.97 -8.33 -10.24
C LEU A 281 -2.28 -9.75 -10.73
N CYS A 282 -3.28 -10.41 -10.13
CA CYS A 282 -3.70 -11.78 -10.47
C CYS A 282 -4.30 -11.88 -11.87
N SER A 283 -4.92 -10.81 -12.37
CA SER A 283 -5.48 -10.76 -13.74
C SER A 283 -4.44 -10.96 -14.85
N MET A 284 -3.16 -10.66 -14.57
CA MET A 284 -2.02 -10.87 -15.49
C MET A 284 -1.39 -12.27 -15.39
N VAL A 285 -1.89 -13.17 -14.52
CA VAL A 285 -1.33 -14.52 -14.38
C VAL A 285 -1.97 -15.48 -15.38
N GLU A 286 -1.17 -16.03 -16.28
CA GLU A 286 -1.64 -16.97 -17.33
C GLU A 286 -1.50 -18.44 -16.92
N MET A 287 -0.54 -18.77 -16.04
CA MET A 287 -0.33 -20.14 -15.56
C MET A 287 0.44 -20.18 -14.22
N MET A 288 0.21 -21.19 -13.41
CA MET A 288 0.97 -21.48 -12.18
C MET A 288 1.45 -22.94 -12.12
N ARG A 289 2.58 -23.17 -11.45
CA ARG A 289 3.03 -24.48 -10.92
C ARG A 289 2.78 -24.49 -9.42
N ILE A 290 2.04 -25.48 -8.93
CA ILE A 290 1.61 -25.57 -7.53
C ILE A 290 2.00 -26.95 -6.99
N VAL A 291 2.62 -27.03 -5.81
CA VAL A 291 2.79 -28.31 -5.09
C VAL A 291 1.63 -28.49 -4.11
N ASP A 292 0.87 -29.57 -4.30
CA ASP A 292 -0.27 -29.95 -3.45
C ASP A 292 0.19 -30.66 -2.15
N ALA A 293 -0.72 -30.90 -1.20
CA ALA A 293 -0.37 -31.50 0.10
C ALA A 293 0.07 -32.99 0.02
N SER A 294 -0.08 -33.63 -1.15
CA SER A 294 0.48 -34.95 -1.42
C SER A 294 1.92 -34.91 -1.96
N GLY A 295 2.42 -33.70 -2.27
CA GLY A 295 3.73 -33.47 -2.86
C GLY A 295 3.77 -33.77 -4.37
N HIS A 296 2.63 -33.62 -5.07
CA HIS A 296 2.58 -33.64 -6.53
C HIS A 296 2.52 -32.23 -7.09
N ILE A 297 3.17 -32.03 -8.24
CA ILE A 297 3.09 -30.77 -8.99
C ILE A 297 1.77 -30.78 -9.78
N ARG A 298 1.00 -29.71 -9.66
CA ARG A 298 -0.15 -29.38 -10.50
C ARG A 298 0.19 -28.16 -11.34
N VAL A 299 -0.21 -28.19 -12.60
CA VAL A 299 -0.16 -27.03 -13.50
C VAL A 299 -1.58 -26.50 -13.60
N ALA A 300 -1.75 -25.19 -13.42
CA ALA A 300 -3.04 -24.52 -13.45
C ALA A 300 -2.96 -23.35 -14.44
N LYS A 301 -3.75 -23.39 -15.52
CA LYS A 301 -3.78 -22.38 -16.58
C LYS A 301 -5.04 -21.51 -16.46
N LYS A 302 -4.96 -20.27 -16.94
CA LYS A 302 -6.07 -19.33 -16.95
C LYS A 302 -7.28 -19.94 -17.67
N GLY A 303 -8.43 -19.97 -16.98
CA GLY A 303 -9.64 -20.69 -17.40
C GLY A 303 -9.88 -22.02 -16.66
N ASP A 304 -8.86 -22.64 -16.07
CA ASP A 304 -9.02 -23.86 -15.27
C ASP A 304 -9.72 -23.56 -13.93
N GLU A 305 -10.50 -24.53 -13.42
CA GLU A 305 -11.01 -24.55 -12.04
C GLU A 305 -9.88 -24.32 -11.02
N LEU A 306 -8.74 -25.02 -11.19
CA LEU A 306 -7.62 -24.92 -10.25
C LEU A 306 -6.94 -23.54 -10.30
N TRP A 307 -6.84 -22.91 -11.47
CA TRP A 307 -6.27 -21.56 -11.58
C TRP A 307 -7.17 -20.53 -10.90
N SER A 308 -8.48 -20.63 -11.14
CA SER A 308 -9.50 -19.72 -10.62
C SER A 308 -9.57 -19.74 -9.09
N ALA A 309 -9.32 -20.90 -8.48
CA ALA A 309 -9.15 -21.04 -7.04
C ALA A 309 -7.76 -20.58 -6.54
N ALA A 310 -6.68 -20.97 -7.20
CA ALA A 310 -5.33 -20.81 -6.66
C ALA A 310 -4.74 -19.39 -6.81
N VAL A 311 -5.12 -18.63 -7.84
CA VAL A 311 -4.40 -17.39 -8.19
C VAL A 311 -4.55 -16.28 -7.13
N CYS A 312 -5.70 -16.22 -6.45
CA CYS A 312 -5.91 -15.44 -5.23
C CYS A 312 -6.20 -16.38 -4.02
N GLY A 313 -5.52 -17.53 -3.99
CA GLY A 313 -5.91 -18.68 -3.17
C GLY A 313 -5.44 -18.67 -1.72
N LEU A 314 -5.06 -17.50 -1.16
CA LEU A 314 -4.66 -17.29 0.24
C LEU A 314 -3.48 -18.16 0.75
N GLY A 315 -2.77 -18.84 -0.16
CA GLY A 315 -1.82 -19.91 0.17
C GLY A 315 -2.45 -21.21 0.67
N ALA A 316 -3.78 -21.34 0.65
CA ALA A 316 -4.53 -22.50 1.13
C ALA A 316 -4.63 -23.65 0.11
N VAL A 317 -4.50 -23.34 -1.18
CA VAL A 317 -4.63 -24.32 -2.29
C VAL A 317 -3.33 -25.09 -2.57
N GLY A 318 -2.19 -24.65 -2.01
CA GLY A 318 -0.88 -25.29 -2.16
C GLY A 318 0.27 -24.30 -2.29
N ILE A 319 1.49 -24.83 -2.42
CA ILE A 319 2.70 -24.00 -2.54
C ILE A 319 2.85 -23.56 -4.00
N ILE A 320 2.62 -22.28 -4.29
CA ILE A 320 2.85 -21.70 -5.62
C ILE A 320 4.37 -21.61 -5.87
N CYS A 321 4.89 -22.55 -6.66
CA CYS A 321 6.30 -22.69 -6.97
C CYS A 321 6.75 -21.76 -8.09
N GLU A 322 6.01 -21.67 -9.19
CA GLU A 322 6.30 -20.77 -10.31
C GLU A 322 5.03 -20.16 -10.89
N VAL A 323 5.13 -18.95 -11.44
CA VAL A 323 4.02 -18.18 -12.01
C VAL A 323 4.43 -17.66 -13.38
N THR A 324 3.54 -17.82 -14.36
CA THR A 324 3.68 -17.25 -15.70
C THR A 324 2.85 -15.98 -15.78
N PHE A 325 3.51 -14.83 -15.90
CA PHE A 325 2.87 -13.52 -16.05
C PHE A 325 2.83 -13.08 -17.52
N LEU A 326 1.73 -12.45 -17.91
CA LEU A 326 1.65 -11.58 -19.07
C LEU A 326 2.45 -10.29 -18.79
N VAL A 327 3.33 -9.92 -19.72
CA VAL A 327 4.19 -8.72 -19.66
C VAL A 327 4.23 -8.03 -21.01
N GLU A 328 4.21 -6.71 -20.98
CA GLU A 328 4.13 -5.84 -22.15
C GLU A 328 5.48 -5.10 -22.39
N PRO A 329 5.65 -4.37 -23.51
CA PRO A 329 6.83 -3.53 -23.71
C PRO A 329 7.03 -2.51 -22.57
N LEU A 330 8.29 -2.12 -22.31
CA LEU A 330 8.60 -1.11 -21.30
C LEU A 330 8.00 0.24 -21.70
N PHE A 331 7.24 0.85 -20.80
CA PHE A 331 6.69 2.19 -20.96
C PHE A 331 7.11 3.12 -19.81
N LYS A 332 7.13 4.42 -20.10
CA LYS A 332 7.19 5.49 -19.11
C LYS A 332 5.80 6.01 -18.80
N LEU A 333 5.60 6.45 -17.57
CA LEU A 333 4.40 7.18 -17.15
C LEU A 333 4.77 8.63 -16.85
N TYR A 334 3.89 9.56 -17.24
CA TYR A 334 3.86 10.90 -16.67
C TYR A 334 2.75 10.93 -15.62
N ALA A 335 3.13 11.04 -14.36
CA ALA A 335 2.24 11.21 -13.23
C ALA A 335 2.14 12.66 -12.81
N ILE A 336 0.94 13.08 -12.41
CA ILE A 336 0.65 14.40 -11.88
C ILE A 336 -0.10 14.24 -10.55
N GLN A 337 0.33 14.99 -9.54
CA GLN A 337 -0.23 15.03 -8.20
C GLN A 337 -0.74 16.45 -7.92
N LYS A 338 -2.00 16.60 -7.50
CA LYS A 338 -2.64 17.91 -7.28
C LYS A 338 -3.46 17.96 -5.99
N PRO A 339 -3.33 19.01 -5.16
CA PRO A 339 -4.25 19.28 -4.06
C PRO A 339 -5.64 19.66 -4.61
N MET A 340 -6.69 18.99 -4.12
CA MET A 340 -8.08 19.20 -4.54
C MET A 340 -9.03 19.01 -3.34
N PRO A 341 -10.15 19.76 -3.21
CA PRO A 341 -11.12 19.51 -2.14
C PRO A 341 -11.83 18.16 -2.30
N LEU A 342 -12.06 17.42 -1.21
CA LEU A 342 -12.77 16.13 -1.23
C LEU A 342 -14.15 16.27 -1.89
N ASP A 343 -14.93 17.28 -1.50
CA ASP A 343 -16.29 17.45 -2.02
C ASP A 343 -16.31 17.75 -3.54
N HIS A 344 -15.21 18.30 -4.08
CA HIS A 344 -15.02 18.47 -5.53
C HIS A 344 -14.55 17.17 -6.21
N VAL A 345 -13.66 16.39 -5.59
CA VAL A 345 -13.26 15.05 -6.10
C VAL A 345 -14.48 14.11 -6.14
N LEU A 346 -15.29 14.10 -5.09
CA LEU A 346 -16.55 13.36 -5.02
C LEU A 346 -17.69 14.01 -5.83
N GLY A 347 -17.53 15.25 -6.27
CA GLY A 347 -18.44 15.92 -7.20
C GLY A 347 -18.24 15.45 -8.64
N ASN A 348 -16.99 15.30 -9.06
CA ASN A 348 -16.58 15.04 -10.45
C ASN A 348 -15.91 13.65 -10.60
N LEU A 349 -16.27 12.69 -9.74
CA LEU A 349 -15.52 11.44 -9.59
C LEU A 349 -15.44 10.64 -10.90
N ASN A 350 -16.55 10.54 -11.63
CA ASN A 350 -16.63 9.79 -12.88
C ASN A 350 -15.70 10.36 -13.97
N ASP A 351 -15.58 11.68 -14.05
CA ASP A 351 -14.69 12.35 -15.01
C ASP A 351 -13.23 12.15 -14.59
N LEU A 352 -12.95 12.24 -13.28
CA LEU A 352 -11.60 12.07 -12.72
C LEU A 352 -11.07 10.65 -12.90
N ILE A 353 -11.85 9.59 -12.61
CA ILE A 353 -11.41 8.19 -12.80
C ILE A 353 -11.17 7.83 -14.27
N ASN A 354 -11.80 8.53 -15.22
CA ASN A 354 -11.64 8.33 -16.66
C ASN A 354 -10.64 9.33 -17.30
N SER A 355 -10.13 10.33 -16.54
CA SER A 355 -9.20 11.34 -17.04
C SER A 355 -7.77 10.82 -17.32
N ALA A 356 -7.46 9.58 -16.90
CA ALA A 356 -6.18 8.94 -17.11
C ALA A 356 -6.28 7.41 -17.04
N GLU A 357 -5.29 6.72 -17.61
CA GLU A 357 -5.12 5.26 -17.50
C GLU A 357 -5.10 4.78 -16.04
N HIS A 358 -4.42 5.54 -15.19
CA HIS A 358 -4.32 5.30 -13.77
C HIS A 358 -4.76 6.53 -12.98
N TYR A 359 -5.79 6.37 -12.15
CA TYR A 359 -6.27 7.41 -11.22
C TYR A 359 -6.36 6.86 -9.79
N ARG A 360 -5.97 7.66 -8.80
CA ARG A 360 -6.19 7.41 -7.35
C ARG A 360 -6.25 8.75 -6.61
N PHE A 361 -6.74 8.75 -5.38
CA PHE A 361 -6.54 9.90 -4.50
C PHE A 361 -6.34 9.50 -3.03
N TRP A 362 -5.70 10.40 -2.29
CA TRP A 362 -5.59 10.34 -0.85
C TRP A 362 -6.51 11.40 -0.23
N TRP A 363 -7.40 11.03 0.69
CA TRP A 363 -8.09 11.99 1.55
C TRP A 363 -7.34 12.15 2.88
N PHE A 364 -7.32 13.36 3.41
CA PHE A 364 -6.64 13.70 4.66
C PHE A 364 -7.69 13.97 5.75
N PRO A 365 -7.91 13.03 6.70
CA PRO A 365 -8.87 13.20 7.78
C PRO A 365 -8.64 14.45 8.62
N HIS A 366 -9.70 14.94 9.25
CA HIS A 366 -9.80 16.25 9.93
C HIS A 366 -9.68 17.46 9.00
N THR A 367 -9.64 17.24 7.69
CA THR A 367 -9.64 18.30 6.67
C THR A 367 -10.62 17.97 5.54
N ASN A 368 -10.89 18.96 4.69
CA ASN A 368 -11.60 18.73 3.43
C ASN A 368 -10.64 18.50 2.25
N ASN A 369 -9.37 18.17 2.52
CA ASN A 369 -8.31 18.18 1.52
C ASN A 369 -8.05 16.76 1.00
N CYS A 370 -7.90 16.65 -0.31
CA CYS A 370 -7.44 15.47 -1.00
C CYS A 370 -6.20 15.76 -1.84
N ILE A 371 -5.45 14.70 -2.13
CA ILE A 371 -4.40 14.69 -3.14
C ILE A 371 -4.85 13.76 -4.25
N SER A 372 -5.24 14.37 -5.36
CA SER A 372 -5.59 13.72 -6.62
C SER A 372 -4.32 13.32 -7.35
N TRP A 373 -4.23 12.08 -7.83
CA TRP A 373 -3.08 11.57 -8.58
C TRP A 373 -3.59 10.90 -9.86
N SER A 374 -3.03 11.30 -10.99
CA SER A 374 -3.30 10.70 -12.30
C SER A 374 -1.99 10.39 -13.01
N ALA A 375 -1.96 9.29 -13.77
CA ALA A 375 -0.82 8.95 -14.62
C ALA A 375 -1.25 8.35 -15.96
N ASN A 376 -0.57 8.80 -17.02
CA ASN A 376 -0.76 8.36 -18.41
C ASN A 376 0.59 7.99 -19.03
N ARG A 377 0.59 7.11 -20.03
CA ARG A 377 1.77 6.73 -20.80
C ARG A 377 2.35 7.91 -21.56
N VAL A 378 3.68 7.94 -21.62
CA VAL A 378 4.44 8.84 -22.49
C VAL A 378 5.49 8.05 -23.26
N GLY A 379 5.92 8.59 -24.41
CA GLY A 379 6.97 7.98 -25.21
C GLY A 379 8.27 7.78 -24.42
N MET A 380 9.00 6.70 -24.69
CA MET A 380 10.24 6.37 -23.99
C MET A 380 11.32 7.46 -24.11
N GLN A 381 11.27 8.26 -25.17
CA GLN A 381 12.11 9.43 -25.42
C GLN A 381 11.87 10.61 -24.48
N THR A 382 10.74 10.64 -23.75
CA THR A 382 10.50 11.66 -22.73
C THR A 382 11.51 11.48 -21.60
N LYS A 383 12.31 12.51 -21.31
CA LYS A 383 13.28 12.52 -20.20
C LYS A 383 12.57 12.20 -18.87
N SER A 384 13.19 11.39 -18.02
CA SER A 384 12.71 11.18 -16.65
C SER A 384 12.97 12.45 -15.83
N SER A 385 12.18 12.75 -14.79
CA SER A 385 12.33 14.02 -14.05
C SER A 385 13.70 14.19 -13.39
N LYS A 386 14.35 13.08 -13.04
CA LYS A 386 15.72 13.04 -12.50
C LYS A 386 16.77 13.50 -13.51
N ASP A 387 16.47 13.46 -14.82
CA ASP A 387 17.30 13.97 -15.91
C ASP A 387 17.11 15.49 -16.14
N ILE A 388 16.18 16.11 -15.41
CA ILE A 388 15.73 17.51 -15.59
C ILE A 388 15.96 18.34 -14.32
N GLN A 389 15.63 17.79 -13.15
CA GLN A 389 15.81 18.46 -11.86
C GLN A 389 17.29 18.56 -11.49
N SER A 390 17.71 19.70 -10.92
CA SER A 390 19.08 19.89 -10.44
C SER A 390 19.41 18.97 -9.26
N LEU A 391 20.70 18.72 -9.03
CA LEU A 391 21.17 17.98 -7.86
C LEU A 391 20.73 18.63 -6.55
N PHE A 392 20.60 19.97 -6.52
CA PHE A 392 20.15 20.71 -5.35
C PHE A 392 18.65 20.52 -5.07
N GLU A 393 17.79 20.59 -6.08
CA GLU A 393 16.35 20.33 -5.93
C GLU A 393 16.08 18.88 -5.51
N ASN A 394 16.77 17.92 -6.14
CA ASN A 394 16.72 16.51 -5.73
C ASN A 394 17.16 16.35 -4.27
N PHE A 395 18.29 16.94 -3.86
CA PHE A 395 18.76 16.89 -2.48
C PHE A 395 17.77 17.54 -1.51
N TYR A 396 17.22 18.71 -1.84
CA TYR A 396 16.28 19.44 -1.00
C TYR A 396 14.97 18.67 -0.80
N GLU A 397 14.35 18.15 -1.86
CA GLU A 397 13.09 17.39 -1.73
C GLU A 397 13.32 16.03 -1.06
N ASN A 398 14.44 15.34 -1.31
CA ASN A 398 14.80 14.12 -0.58
C ASN A 398 15.05 14.40 0.92
N MET A 399 15.72 15.50 1.26
CA MET A 399 15.90 15.94 2.64
C MET A 399 14.57 16.33 3.29
N LYS A 400 13.68 17.00 2.55
CA LYS A 400 12.35 17.41 3.03
C LYS A 400 11.47 16.19 3.31
N ASP A 401 11.40 15.20 2.41
CA ASP A 401 10.64 13.98 2.68
C ASP A 401 11.28 13.10 3.76
N LYS A 402 12.61 13.04 3.86
CA LYS A 402 13.25 12.28 4.94
C LYS A 402 13.11 12.95 6.31
N TRP A 403 13.35 14.25 6.43
CA TRP A 403 13.29 14.94 7.73
C TRP A 403 11.87 15.31 8.14
N ILE A 404 11.05 15.86 7.23
CA ILE A 404 9.65 16.21 7.53
C ILE A 404 8.74 15.00 7.30
N GLY A 405 8.84 14.36 6.13
CA GLY A 405 7.99 13.25 5.71
C GLY A 405 8.10 12.01 6.61
N TYR A 406 9.32 11.64 7.02
CA TYR A 406 9.60 10.52 7.94
C TYR A 406 9.80 11.01 9.37
N HIS A 407 10.95 11.59 9.71
CA HIS A 407 11.41 11.68 11.11
C HIS A 407 10.55 12.61 11.99
N LEU A 408 10.22 13.81 11.52
CA LEU A 408 9.35 14.75 12.25
C LEU A 408 7.91 14.24 12.35
N PHE A 409 7.41 13.53 11.33
CA PHE A 409 6.07 12.97 11.34
C PHE A 409 5.94 11.79 12.28
N GLU A 410 6.89 10.86 12.28
CA GLU A 410 6.94 9.77 13.25
C GLU A 410 7.03 10.31 14.69
N PHE A 411 7.89 11.32 14.93
CA PHE A 411 8.01 11.97 16.23
C PHE A 411 6.73 12.69 16.67
N THR A 412 6.08 13.45 15.78
CA THR A 412 4.84 14.16 16.12
C THR A 412 3.66 13.22 16.32
N LEU A 413 3.57 12.11 15.58
CA LEU A 413 2.60 11.04 15.86
C LEU A 413 2.91 10.31 17.17
N TYR A 414 4.17 10.13 17.56
CA TYR A 414 4.54 9.62 18.88
C TYR A 414 4.08 10.56 20.00
N LEU A 415 4.16 11.89 19.82
CA LEU A 415 3.51 12.84 20.74
C LEU A 415 1.97 12.74 20.67
N GLY A 416 1.41 12.54 19.48
CA GLY A 416 -0.02 12.31 19.25
C GLY A 416 -0.58 11.09 20.00
N ARG A 417 0.19 10.01 20.17
CA ARG A 417 -0.16 8.87 21.03
C ARG A 417 -0.48 9.31 22.46
N HIS A 418 0.32 10.21 23.02
CA HIS A 418 0.16 10.70 24.40
C HIS A 418 -0.85 11.84 24.51
N PHE A 419 -1.06 12.60 23.43
CA PHE A 419 -2.02 13.71 23.36
C PHE A 419 -2.86 13.61 22.07
N PRO A 420 -3.87 12.71 22.01
CA PRO A 420 -4.60 12.42 20.77
C PRO A 420 -5.33 13.62 20.14
N SER A 421 -5.63 14.66 20.94
CA SER A 421 -6.15 15.95 20.47
C SER A 421 -5.19 16.71 19.55
N LEU A 422 -3.90 16.38 19.51
CA LEU A 422 -2.93 16.95 18.57
C LEU A 422 -3.05 16.39 17.16
N VAL A 423 -3.53 15.15 16.97
CA VAL A 423 -3.54 14.45 15.68
C VAL A 423 -4.22 15.26 14.55
N PRO A 424 -5.41 15.89 14.75
CA PRO A 424 -6.01 16.78 13.74
C PRO A 424 -5.10 17.95 13.30
N THR A 425 -4.29 18.49 14.22
CA THR A 425 -3.36 19.58 13.91
C THR A 425 -2.08 19.06 13.26
N ILE A 426 -1.59 17.88 13.65
CA ILE A 426 -0.45 17.20 13.01
C ILE A 426 -0.81 16.86 11.56
N ASN A 427 -1.96 16.23 11.31
CA ASN A 427 -2.45 15.90 9.97
C ASN A 427 -2.55 17.15 9.07
N ARG A 428 -3.11 18.25 9.60
CA ARG A 428 -3.24 19.51 8.89
C ARG A 428 -1.88 20.15 8.57
N PHE A 429 -0.95 20.17 9.53
CA PHE A 429 0.41 20.68 9.32
C PHE A 429 1.14 19.87 8.24
N TYR A 430 1.12 18.54 8.35
CA TYR A 430 1.80 17.63 7.43
C TYR A 430 1.26 17.74 5.99
N TYR A 431 -0.06 17.88 5.83
CA TYR A 431 -0.66 18.21 4.54
C TYR A 431 -0.08 19.50 3.96
N TYR A 432 -0.09 20.62 4.69
CA TYR A 432 0.39 21.89 4.15
C TYR A 432 1.91 21.95 3.94
N ALA A 433 2.70 21.16 4.67
CA ALA A 433 4.15 21.12 4.54
C ALA A 433 4.66 20.34 3.30
N LEU A 434 3.92 19.33 2.85
CA LEU A 434 4.39 18.40 1.81
C LEU A 434 3.47 18.27 0.58
N PHE A 435 2.18 18.59 0.74
CA PHE A 435 1.11 18.28 -0.21
C PHE A 435 0.31 19.51 -0.66
N SER A 436 0.72 20.73 -0.27
CA SER A 436 0.06 22.00 -0.63
C SER A 436 0.27 22.43 -2.09
N GLU A 437 1.20 21.81 -2.80
CA GLU A 437 1.63 22.18 -4.15
C GLU A 437 1.38 21.04 -5.15
N ALA A 438 1.17 21.40 -6.42
CA ALA A 438 1.07 20.41 -7.49
C ALA A 438 2.48 19.93 -7.90
N LYS A 439 2.67 18.61 -7.97
CA LYS A 439 3.92 17.97 -8.38
C LYS A 439 3.68 17.11 -9.62
N SER A 440 4.73 16.86 -10.41
CA SER A 440 4.64 15.94 -11.56
C SER A 440 5.95 15.21 -11.77
N HIS A 441 5.87 13.97 -12.28
CA HIS A 441 7.01 13.08 -12.40
C HIS A 441 6.92 12.22 -13.67
N VAL A 442 8.02 12.09 -14.40
CA VAL A 442 8.21 11.08 -15.45
C VAL A 442 9.27 10.08 -14.99
N ASP A 443 8.95 8.79 -15.06
CA ASP A 443 9.92 7.69 -14.98
C ASP A 443 9.36 6.38 -15.60
N THR A 444 10.12 5.27 -15.58
CA THR A 444 9.61 3.96 -15.99
C THR A 444 8.45 3.48 -15.10
N SER A 445 7.49 2.76 -15.68
CA SER A 445 6.16 2.53 -15.09
C SER A 445 6.15 2.11 -13.60
N PHE A 446 6.95 1.11 -13.24
CA PHE A 446 7.03 0.63 -11.85
C PHE A 446 7.57 1.70 -10.88
N ARG A 447 8.55 2.50 -11.29
CA ARG A 447 9.11 3.61 -10.49
C ARG A 447 8.09 4.71 -10.21
N VAL A 448 7.05 4.81 -11.05
CA VAL A 448 5.92 5.74 -10.90
C VAL A 448 4.75 5.12 -10.10
N PHE A 449 4.59 3.79 -10.12
CA PHE A 449 3.59 3.08 -9.31
C PHE A 449 4.01 2.93 -7.84
N ASN A 450 5.29 2.64 -7.59
CA ASN A 450 5.85 2.41 -6.26
C ASN A 450 5.98 3.70 -5.43
N PHE A 451 5.88 3.56 -4.10
CA PHE A 451 6.27 4.59 -3.14
C PHE A 451 6.67 3.95 -1.80
N ASP A 452 7.53 4.63 -1.03
CA ASP A 452 8.05 4.08 0.22
C ASP A 452 7.00 4.02 1.33
N CYS A 453 6.81 2.83 1.89
CA CYS A 453 6.05 2.64 3.12
C CYS A 453 6.87 3.12 4.32
N ARG A 454 6.81 4.43 4.61
CA ARG A 454 7.69 5.14 5.55
C ARG A 454 7.98 4.36 6.85
N PHE A 455 6.99 4.14 7.71
CA PHE A 455 7.15 3.43 8.98
C PHE A 455 5.97 2.51 9.31
N LYS A 456 6.15 1.66 10.32
CA LYS A 456 5.23 0.58 10.71
C LYS A 456 3.81 1.12 10.95
N GLN A 457 2.80 0.34 10.57
CA GLN A 457 1.40 0.77 10.56
C GLN A 457 0.44 -0.42 10.65
N TYR A 458 -0.66 -0.25 11.38
CA TYR A 458 -1.88 -1.04 11.18
C TYR A 458 -2.56 -0.56 9.89
N VAL A 459 -3.10 -1.48 9.09
CA VAL A 459 -3.77 -1.16 7.82
C VAL A 459 -4.98 -2.06 7.62
N ASN A 460 -6.12 -1.44 7.33
CA ASN A 460 -7.37 -2.09 6.95
C ASN A 460 -7.78 -1.55 5.57
N GLU A 461 -8.28 -2.40 4.65
CA GLU A 461 -8.62 -1.98 3.28
C GLU A 461 -9.70 -2.86 2.67
N TRP A 462 -10.70 -2.26 2.04
CA TRP A 462 -11.90 -2.94 1.53
C TRP A 462 -12.28 -2.47 0.14
N ALA A 463 -12.74 -3.40 -0.70
CA ALA A 463 -13.27 -3.17 -2.04
C ALA A 463 -14.80 -3.13 -2.02
N ILE A 464 -15.38 -1.95 -2.22
CA ILE A 464 -16.82 -1.71 -2.39
C ILE A 464 -17.15 -1.53 -3.89
N PRO A 465 -18.41 -1.75 -4.33
CA PRO A 465 -18.83 -1.37 -5.68
C PRO A 465 -18.57 0.12 -5.94
N ILE A 466 -18.03 0.46 -7.12
CA ILE A 466 -17.47 1.79 -7.40
C ILE A 466 -18.49 2.93 -7.24
N GLU A 467 -19.77 2.68 -7.48
CA GLU A 467 -20.88 3.62 -7.31
C GLU A 467 -21.05 4.07 -5.85
N ARG A 468 -20.66 3.21 -4.89
CA ARG A 468 -20.77 3.46 -3.44
C ARG A 468 -19.65 4.36 -2.91
N THR A 469 -18.61 4.68 -3.70
CA THR A 469 -17.42 5.46 -3.28
C THR A 469 -17.76 6.77 -2.57
N LYS A 470 -18.69 7.56 -3.13
CA LYS A 470 -19.10 8.85 -2.57
C LYS A 470 -19.83 8.71 -1.24
N GLU A 471 -20.72 7.72 -1.13
CA GLU A 471 -21.43 7.42 0.10
C GLU A 471 -20.46 6.96 1.19
N ALA A 472 -19.53 6.07 0.86
CA ALA A 472 -18.51 5.56 1.76
C ALA A 472 -17.67 6.66 2.40
N LEU A 473 -17.09 7.53 1.58
CA LEU A 473 -16.16 8.57 2.07
C LEU A 473 -16.88 9.69 2.83
N LEU A 474 -18.13 10.01 2.47
CA LEU A 474 -18.94 10.95 3.24
C LEU A 474 -19.41 10.36 4.59
N LYS A 475 -19.85 9.09 4.62
CA LYS A 475 -20.18 8.40 5.88
C LYS A 475 -18.94 8.21 6.78
N LEU A 476 -17.77 7.91 6.22
CA LEU A 476 -16.52 7.80 6.97
C LEU A 476 -16.10 9.17 7.57
N LYS A 477 -16.22 10.25 6.79
CA LYS A 477 -16.02 11.65 7.23
C LYS A 477 -17.01 12.08 8.32
N GLN A 478 -18.22 11.52 8.33
CA GLN A 478 -19.21 11.70 9.39
C GLN A 478 -18.83 10.91 10.66
N ILE A 479 -18.58 9.60 10.55
CA ILE A 479 -18.22 8.70 11.68
C ILE A 479 -16.97 9.21 12.42
N ILE A 480 -15.91 9.60 11.70
CA ILE A 480 -14.67 10.14 12.30
C ILE A 480 -14.94 11.41 13.12
N LYS A 481 -15.95 12.20 12.74
CA LYS A 481 -16.35 13.44 13.45
C LYS A 481 -17.28 13.15 14.64
N GLU A 482 -18.19 12.21 14.51
CA GLU A 482 -19.22 11.91 15.54
C GLU A 482 -18.66 11.06 16.68
N GLU A 483 -17.79 10.09 16.38
CA GLU A 483 -17.04 9.28 17.37
C GLU A 483 -15.74 9.96 17.84
N ASP A 484 -15.46 11.19 17.35
CA ASP A 484 -14.25 12.00 17.60
C ASP A 484 -12.91 11.26 17.41
N PHE A 485 -12.88 10.27 16.49
CA PHE A 485 -11.73 9.39 16.29
C PHE A 485 -10.48 10.16 15.84
N LYS A 486 -9.37 10.03 16.59
CA LYS A 486 -8.10 10.71 16.32
C LYS A 486 -7.25 9.97 15.29
N VAL A 487 -7.81 9.82 14.10
CA VAL A 487 -7.22 8.99 13.03
C VAL A 487 -6.02 9.67 12.35
N HIS A 488 -5.05 8.86 11.95
CA HIS A 488 -3.89 9.29 11.16
C HIS A 488 -4.27 9.53 9.68
N LEU A 489 -3.29 9.82 8.83
CA LEU A 489 -3.45 10.07 7.40
C LEU A 489 -2.61 9.07 6.58
N PRO A 490 -2.82 8.95 5.26
CA PRO A 490 -4.05 9.30 4.54
C PRO A 490 -5.13 8.20 4.68
N VAL A 491 -6.33 8.50 4.18
CA VAL A 491 -7.25 7.48 3.67
C VAL A 491 -6.96 7.30 2.19
N GLU A 492 -6.63 6.08 1.77
CA GLU A 492 -6.28 5.74 0.39
C GLU A 492 -7.52 5.35 -0.41
N VAL A 493 -7.65 5.86 -1.64
CA VAL A 493 -8.78 5.59 -2.53
C VAL A 493 -8.28 5.21 -3.92
N ARG A 494 -8.51 3.96 -4.32
CA ARG A 494 -7.96 3.34 -5.54
C ARG A 494 -9.06 2.60 -6.30
N PHE A 495 -8.93 2.49 -7.62
CA PHE A 495 -9.96 1.92 -8.50
C PHE A 495 -9.43 0.73 -9.28
N VAL A 496 -10.20 -0.35 -9.36
CA VAL A 496 -9.79 -1.61 -9.98
C VAL A 496 -10.94 -2.20 -10.77
N LYS A 497 -10.67 -2.65 -11.99
CA LYS A 497 -11.61 -3.32 -12.87
C LYS A 497 -12.02 -4.71 -12.34
N ARG A 498 -13.23 -5.14 -12.66
CA ARG A 498 -13.75 -6.47 -12.37
C ARG A 498 -12.86 -7.58 -12.92
N ASP A 499 -12.88 -8.72 -12.24
CA ASP A 499 -12.29 -9.97 -12.74
C ASP A 499 -13.23 -11.17 -12.50
N ASN A 500 -12.80 -12.35 -12.92
CA ASN A 500 -13.51 -13.63 -12.73
C ASN A 500 -12.80 -14.58 -11.74
N ILE A 501 -11.93 -14.05 -10.88
CA ILE A 501 -11.10 -14.80 -9.93
C ILE A 501 -11.89 -15.02 -8.65
N TRP A 502 -12.09 -16.29 -8.27
CA TRP A 502 -13.14 -16.71 -7.33
C TRP A 502 -13.09 -16.05 -5.94
N MET A 503 -11.89 -15.74 -5.46
CA MET A 503 -11.64 -15.08 -4.16
C MET A 503 -11.12 -13.64 -4.32
N SER A 504 -11.23 -13.03 -5.51
CA SER A 504 -10.86 -11.62 -5.70
C SER A 504 -11.92 -10.69 -5.10
N PRO A 505 -11.56 -9.65 -4.33
CA PRO A 505 -12.52 -8.62 -3.92
C PRO A 505 -13.20 -7.94 -5.12
N SER A 506 -12.54 -7.90 -6.29
CA SER A 506 -13.05 -7.42 -7.58
C SER A 506 -13.87 -8.46 -8.38
N TYR A 507 -14.22 -9.61 -7.79
CA TYR A 507 -14.98 -10.65 -8.50
C TYR A 507 -16.33 -10.13 -9.00
N ASP A 508 -16.51 -10.19 -10.32
CA ASP A 508 -17.70 -9.82 -11.11
C ASP A 508 -18.20 -8.36 -11.00
N ARG A 509 -17.44 -7.46 -10.36
CA ARG A 509 -17.82 -6.04 -10.22
C ARG A 509 -16.61 -5.10 -10.24
N ASP A 510 -16.80 -3.92 -10.82
CA ASP A 510 -15.79 -2.86 -10.83
C ASP A 510 -15.81 -2.15 -9.46
N VAL A 511 -14.64 -1.96 -8.83
CA VAL A 511 -14.54 -1.63 -7.40
C VAL A 511 -13.71 -0.40 -7.08
N CYS A 512 -14.11 0.27 -6.00
CA CYS A 512 -13.28 1.20 -5.26
C CYS A 512 -12.70 0.49 -4.04
N TYR A 513 -11.36 0.45 -3.94
CA TYR A 513 -10.66 0.09 -2.72
C TYR A 513 -10.46 1.34 -1.85
N ILE A 514 -10.92 1.26 -0.60
CA ILE A 514 -10.70 2.29 0.42
C ILE A 514 -9.79 1.69 1.50
N GLY A 515 -8.64 2.30 1.73
CA GLY A 515 -7.65 1.91 2.73
C GLY A 515 -7.55 2.92 3.87
N ILE A 516 -7.49 2.45 5.11
CA ILE A 516 -7.26 3.27 6.31
C ILE A 516 -6.00 2.83 7.05
N ILE A 517 -5.27 3.80 7.59
CA ILE A 517 -3.94 3.62 8.17
C ILE A 517 -3.91 4.17 9.59
N MET A 518 -3.32 3.41 10.51
CA MET A 518 -2.94 3.87 11.85
C MET A 518 -1.47 3.51 12.10
N TYR A 519 -0.56 4.46 11.86
CA TYR A 519 0.87 4.31 12.14
C TYR A 519 1.17 3.89 13.59
N ARG A 520 2.18 3.02 13.73
CA ARG A 520 2.84 2.61 14.98
C ARG A 520 4.20 3.32 15.08
N PRO A 521 4.26 4.60 15.51
CA PRO A 521 5.51 5.36 15.53
C PRO A 521 6.52 4.70 16.49
N TYR A 522 7.76 4.56 16.03
CA TYR A 522 8.83 3.77 16.66
C TYR A 522 8.45 2.30 16.93
N GLY A 523 7.47 1.76 16.19
CA GLY A 523 6.91 0.43 16.40
C GLY A 523 5.97 0.31 17.60
N THR A 524 5.51 1.43 18.17
CA THR A 524 4.69 1.44 19.39
C THR A 524 3.19 1.56 19.10
N ASP A 525 2.35 0.83 19.83
CA ASP A 525 0.92 0.62 19.52
C ASP A 525 0.05 1.85 19.78
N VAL A 526 -0.87 2.17 18.88
CA VAL A 526 -1.84 3.28 19.04
C VAL A 526 -3.26 2.71 19.06
N PRO A 527 -4.21 3.31 19.81
CA PRO A 527 -5.61 2.84 19.81
C PRO A 527 -6.21 2.99 18.40
N TYR A 528 -6.69 1.89 17.84
CA TYR A 528 -7.11 1.78 16.43
C TYR A 528 -8.35 0.92 16.23
N GLU A 529 -8.60 -0.02 17.14
CA GLU A 529 -9.58 -1.08 17.08
C GLU A 529 -11.00 -0.54 16.89
N LYS A 530 -11.42 0.45 17.70
CA LYS A 530 -12.74 1.09 17.57
C LYS A 530 -12.96 1.77 16.22
N TYR A 531 -11.91 2.34 15.64
CA TYR A 531 -11.98 2.98 14.32
C TYR A 531 -12.05 1.93 13.20
N PHE A 532 -11.27 0.85 13.32
CA PHE A 532 -11.33 -0.28 12.38
C PHE A 532 -12.70 -0.97 12.45
N ASP A 533 -13.23 -1.26 13.65
CA ASP A 533 -14.59 -1.78 13.88
C ASP A 533 -15.66 -0.93 13.18
N ALA A 534 -15.61 0.39 13.33
CA ALA A 534 -16.57 1.31 12.74
C ALA A 534 -16.43 1.38 11.20
N PHE A 535 -15.19 1.34 10.71
CA PHE A 535 -14.89 1.27 9.29
C PHE A 535 -15.37 -0.04 8.65
N GLU A 536 -15.10 -1.20 9.27
CA GLU A 536 -15.55 -2.51 8.79
C GLU A 536 -17.08 -2.59 8.74
N LYS A 537 -17.78 -2.15 9.80
CA LYS A 537 -19.26 -2.06 9.81
C LYS A 537 -19.78 -1.19 8.67
N LEU A 538 -19.12 -0.06 8.38
CA LEU A 538 -19.45 0.78 7.23
C LEU A 538 -19.20 0.03 5.91
N MET A 539 -18.04 -0.60 5.71
CA MET A 539 -17.71 -1.32 4.47
C MET A 539 -18.68 -2.48 4.21
N VAL A 540 -19.02 -3.28 5.23
CA VAL A 540 -20.03 -4.35 5.15
C VAL A 540 -21.40 -3.78 4.74
N SER A 541 -21.82 -2.64 5.31
CA SER A 541 -23.09 -1.98 4.94
C SER A 541 -23.14 -1.44 3.50
N LEU A 542 -22.02 -1.48 2.77
CA LEU A 542 -21.88 -1.04 1.38
C LEU A 542 -21.54 -2.21 0.43
N ASP A 543 -21.81 -3.46 0.83
CA ASP A 543 -21.44 -4.67 0.09
C ASP A 543 -19.92 -4.78 -0.15
N GLY A 544 -19.12 -4.35 0.83
CA GLY A 544 -17.67 -4.40 0.78
C GLY A 544 -17.10 -5.81 0.98
N ARG A 545 -15.94 -6.07 0.35
CA ARG A 545 -15.09 -7.24 0.59
C ARG A 545 -13.71 -6.79 1.08
N PRO A 546 -13.13 -7.33 2.16
CA PRO A 546 -11.81 -6.93 2.62
C PRO A 546 -10.69 -7.39 1.67
N HIS A 547 -9.59 -6.64 1.62
CA HIS A 547 -8.36 -7.06 0.95
C HIS A 547 -7.61 -8.04 1.86
N TRP A 548 -7.44 -9.29 1.41
CA TRP A 548 -6.89 -10.39 2.20
C TRP A 548 -5.50 -10.17 2.82
N ALA A 549 -4.68 -9.24 2.29
CA ALA A 549 -3.39 -8.91 2.90
C ALA A 549 -3.54 -8.12 4.22
N LYS A 550 -4.72 -7.57 4.51
CA LYS A 550 -4.97 -6.62 5.59
C LYS A 550 -5.65 -7.27 6.80
N GLU A 551 -5.75 -6.52 7.88
CA GLU A 551 -6.49 -6.95 9.07
C GLU A 551 -8.00 -6.73 8.87
N PHE A 552 -8.81 -7.69 9.34
CA PHE A 552 -10.27 -7.65 9.36
C PHE A 552 -10.82 -8.62 10.41
N SER A 553 -12.03 -8.35 10.92
CA SER A 553 -12.72 -9.12 11.97
C SER A 553 -13.63 -10.26 11.47
N LEU A 554 -13.96 -10.28 10.16
CA LEU A 554 -14.90 -11.21 9.52
C LEU A 554 -14.59 -12.70 9.73
N LYS A 555 -15.64 -13.52 9.62
CA LYS A 555 -15.61 -14.99 9.69
C LYS A 555 -16.09 -15.65 8.40
N LYS A 556 -15.91 -16.98 8.31
CA LYS A 556 -16.44 -17.87 7.25
C LYS A 556 -17.87 -17.50 6.84
N GLU A 557 -18.77 -17.32 7.81
CA GLU A 557 -20.19 -17.07 7.57
C GLU A 557 -20.47 -15.75 6.84
N ASP A 558 -19.53 -14.81 6.86
CA ASP A 558 -19.60 -13.55 6.12
C ASP A 558 -19.05 -13.75 4.70
N PHE A 559 -17.89 -14.41 4.58
CA PHE A 559 -17.27 -14.72 3.30
C PHE A 559 -18.10 -15.64 2.40
N GLU A 560 -18.81 -16.60 2.99
CA GLU A 560 -19.74 -17.50 2.30
C GLU A 560 -20.90 -16.75 1.63
N LYS A 561 -21.27 -15.57 2.17
CA LYS A 561 -22.27 -14.67 1.57
C LYS A 561 -21.65 -13.70 0.56
N MET A 562 -20.46 -13.17 0.85
CA MET A 562 -19.78 -12.15 0.04
C MET A 562 -19.21 -12.68 -1.30
N TYR A 563 -18.87 -13.97 -1.37
CA TYR A 563 -18.18 -14.59 -2.50
C TYR A 563 -19.03 -15.71 -3.13
N PRO A 564 -19.67 -15.49 -4.29
CA PRO A 564 -20.48 -16.50 -4.99
C PRO A 564 -19.72 -17.79 -5.36
N LYS A 565 -18.38 -17.76 -5.31
CA LYS A 565 -17.49 -18.91 -5.58
C LYS A 565 -16.82 -19.50 -4.34
N PHE A 566 -17.27 -19.14 -3.14
CA PHE A 566 -16.72 -19.64 -1.88
C PHE A 566 -16.76 -21.18 -1.76
N HIS A 567 -17.88 -21.82 -2.07
CA HIS A 567 -18.02 -23.28 -2.04
C HIS A 567 -17.20 -23.97 -3.15
N ASP A 568 -17.15 -23.40 -4.35
CA ASP A 568 -16.32 -23.88 -5.46
C ASP A 568 -14.83 -23.84 -5.07
N PHE A 569 -14.36 -22.71 -4.52
CA PHE A 569 -13.01 -22.56 -3.99
C PHE A 569 -12.71 -23.59 -2.89
N ASN A 570 -13.59 -23.75 -1.90
CA ASN A 570 -13.38 -24.70 -0.81
C ASN A 570 -13.40 -26.16 -1.29
N ARG A 571 -14.17 -26.52 -2.34
CA ARG A 571 -14.07 -27.84 -3.00
C ARG A 571 -12.68 -28.08 -3.57
N VAL A 572 -12.12 -27.11 -4.30
CA VAL A 572 -10.77 -27.22 -4.88
C VAL A 572 -9.70 -27.27 -3.80
N ARG A 573 -9.81 -26.45 -2.75
CA ARG A 573 -8.91 -26.48 -1.58
C ARG A 573 -8.85 -27.88 -0.98
N LYS A 574 -9.99 -28.48 -0.64
CA LYS A 574 -10.06 -29.84 -0.05
C LYS A 574 -9.45 -30.91 -0.96
N LYS A 575 -9.63 -30.81 -2.28
CA LYS A 575 -9.03 -31.72 -3.27
C LYS A 575 -7.50 -31.61 -3.34
N MET A 576 -6.94 -30.42 -3.08
CA MET A 576 -5.50 -30.15 -3.08
C MET A 576 -4.84 -30.39 -1.71
N ASP A 577 -5.59 -30.19 -0.63
CA ASP A 577 -5.15 -30.37 0.76
C ASP A 577 -6.25 -31.02 1.63
N PRO A 578 -6.43 -32.36 1.54
CA PRO A 578 -7.48 -33.07 2.26
C PRO A 578 -7.31 -33.09 3.79
N ASN A 579 -6.10 -32.83 4.30
CA ASN A 579 -5.77 -32.88 5.73
C ASN A 579 -5.54 -31.47 6.32
N GLY A 580 -5.82 -30.42 5.53
CA GLY A 580 -5.59 -29.02 5.90
C GLY A 580 -4.15 -28.72 6.34
N MET A 581 -3.15 -29.34 5.72
CA MET A 581 -1.72 -29.09 5.95
C MET A 581 -1.36 -27.61 5.90
N PHE A 582 -1.91 -26.85 4.95
CA PHE A 582 -1.58 -25.45 4.73
C PHE A 582 -2.45 -24.46 5.54
N MET A 583 -3.43 -24.97 6.30
CA MET A 583 -4.39 -24.18 7.08
C MET A 583 -3.81 -23.68 8.40
N ASN A 584 -3.94 -22.38 8.67
CA ASN A 584 -3.65 -21.74 9.96
C ASN A 584 -4.90 -21.01 10.52
N LYS A 585 -4.80 -20.38 11.69
CA LYS A 585 -5.88 -19.62 12.37
C LYS A 585 -6.56 -18.61 11.45
N TYR A 586 -5.80 -17.82 10.68
CA TYR A 586 -6.34 -16.90 9.67
C TYR A 586 -7.21 -17.65 8.64
N LEU A 587 -6.68 -18.73 8.06
CA LEU A 587 -7.38 -19.47 7.00
C LEU A 587 -8.63 -20.17 7.53
N ARG A 588 -8.61 -20.71 8.76
CA ARG A 588 -9.79 -21.35 9.35
C ARG A 588 -10.84 -20.32 9.79
N ARG A 589 -10.41 -19.15 10.30
CA ARG A 589 -11.30 -17.98 10.52
C ARG A 589 -12.02 -17.55 9.24
N ALA A 590 -11.33 -17.49 8.11
CA ALA A 590 -11.88 -17.00 6.84
C ALA A 590 -12.61 -18.06 5.99
N LEU A 591 -12.20 -19.34 6.06
CA LEU A 591 -12.67 -20.41 5.17
C LEU A 591 -13.46 -21.52 5.88
N GLY A 592 -13.40 -21.56 7.21
CA GLY A 592 -13.89 -22.64 8.06
C GLY A 592 -12.79 -23.55 8.60
N ASP A 593 -12.99 -24.06 9.81
CA ASP A 593 -12.36 -25.29 10.29
C ASP A 593 -12.97 -26.52 9.59
N GLU A 594 -12.16 -27.57 9.46
CA GLU A 594 -12.53 -28.97 9.15
C GLU A 594 -11.60 -29.91 9.92
#